data_AF-A0A4R4UJ86-F1
#
_entry.id   AF-A0A4R4UJ86-F1
#
_cell.length_a   1.000
_cell.length_b   1.000
_cell.length_c   1.000
_cell.angle_alpha   90.00
_cell.angle_beta   90.00
_cell.angle_gamma   90.00
#
_symmetry.space_group_name_H-M   'P 1'
#
loop_
_entity.id
_entity.type
_entity.pdbx_description
1 polymer ?
#
loop_
_entity_poly.entity_id
_entity_poly.type
_entity_poly.pdbx_seq_one_letter_code
_entity_poly.pdbx_strand_id
1 'polypeptide(L)'
;MTLRRIYVFFVMEVGTRHVHVLGVTAHPDGAWTVQQARNLLMDLGERAAGFGFLVRDRAGQFTAAFDAVFAAAGITVVKIPPRSPKVNAFAERRIRTVRGEVTDRMLIAGLRHLHTVLSEYVAHYNQHRPHRAQGLRPPDHDDITTAAVTDMTTARIRRRRALGGLCQRPF
;
A
#
# COMPACT_ATOMS: atom_id res chain seq x y z
N MET A 1 -19.37 16.99 -16.22
CA MET A 1 -18.47 16.18 -15.37
C MET A 1 -17.10 16.17 -16.01
N THR A 2 -16.12 16.93 -15.50
CA THR A 2 -14.75 16.90 -16.03
C THR A 2 -13.98 15.77 -15.34
N LEU A 3 -13.44 14.83 -16.14
CA LEU A 3 -12.59 13.76 -15.63
C LEU A 3 -11.26 14.37 -15.18
N ARG A 4 -11.01 14.37 -13.87
CA ARG A 4 -9.74 14.82 -13.29
C ARG A 4 -8.86 13.61 -13.00
N ARG A 5 -7.62 13.64 -13.48
CA ARG A 5 -6.64 12.62 -13.13
C ARG A 5 -6.23 12.80 -11.67
N ILE A 6 -6.36 11.72 -10.91
CA ILE A 6 -5.92 11.64 -9.52
C ILE A 6 -4.79 10.62 -9.44
N TYR A 7 -3.78 10.97 -8.67
CA TYR A 7 -2.60 10.15 -8.43
C TYR A 7 -2.62 9.63 -6.99
N VAL A 8 -2.17 8.39 -6.85
CA VAL A 8 -2.03 7.71 -5.57
C VAL A 8 -0.56 7.35 -5.45
N PHE A 9 0.06 7.71 -4.33
CA PHE A 9 1.40 7.26 -4.01
C PHE A 9 1.33 6.15 -2.97
N PHE A 10 1.94 5.01 -3.29
CA PHE A 10 2.03 3.87 -2.40
C PHE A 10 3.44 3.30 -2.41
N VAL A 11 3.78 2.59 -1.34
CA VAL A 11 5.00 1.79 -1.18
C VAL A 11 4.58 0.37 -0.80
N MET A 12 5.35 -0.62 -1.23
CA MET A 12 5.11 -2.02 -0.88
C MET A 12 6.40 -2.64 -0.34
N GLU A 13 6.30 -3.29 0.81
CA GLU A 13 7.35 -4.16 1.33
C GLU A 13 7.37 -5.46 0.52
N VAL A 14 8.49 -5.79 -0.12
CA VAL A 14 8.55 -6.92 -1.06
C VAL A 14 8.41 -8.28 -0.34
N GLY A 15 9.01 -8.41 0.85
CA GLY A 15 8.99 -9.65 1.64
C GLY A 15 7.61 -9.95 2.22
N THR A 16 7.04 -9.00 2.95
CA THR A 16 5.75 -9.12 3.66
C THR A 16 4.54 -8.81 2.79
N ARG A 17 4.75 -8.26 1.59
CA ARG A 17 3.69 -7.70 0.73
C ARG A 17 2.86 -6.62 1.40
N HIS A 18 3.29 -6.08 2.54
CA HIS A 18 2.60 -5.00 3.21
C HIS A 18 2.57 -3.76 2.32
N VAL A 19 1.39 -3.15 2.20
CA VAL A 19 1.18 -1.97 1.34
C VAL A 19 0.92 -0.76 2.20
N HIS A 20 1.68 0.29 1.95
CA HIS A 20 1.51 1.61 2.53
C HIS A 20 0.93 2.53 1.46
N VAL A 21 -0.27 3.09 1.65
CA VAL A 21 -0.77 4.19 0.80
C VAL A 21 -0.45 5.49 1.51
N LEU A 22 0.45 6.27 0.91
CA LEU A 22 1.02 7.47 1.54
C LEU A 22 0.10 8.67 1.33
N GLY A 23 -0.44 8.81 0.12
CA GLY A 23 -1.33 9.93 -0.15
C GLY A 23 -1.98 9.90 -1.53
N VAL A 24 -2.96 10.79 -1.67
CA VAL A 24 -3.76 10.97 -2.89
C VAL A 24 -3.74 12.45 -3.27
N THR A 25 -3.40 12.77 -4.51
CA THR A 25 -3.29 14.16 -4.99
C THR A 25 -3.70 14.28 -6.46
N ALA A 26 -4.15 15.46 -6.87
CA ALA A 26 -4.29 15.79 -8.29
C ALA A 26 -2.98 16.34 -8.90
N HIS A 27 -1.99 16.68 -8.06
CA HIS A 27 -0.76 17.35 -8.45
C HIS A 27 0.45 16.70 -7.72
N PRO A 28 0.98 15.57 -8.23
CA PRO A 28 2.10 14.87 -7.61
C PRO A 28 3.42 15.53 -8.00
N ASP A 29 3.85 16.55 -7.27
CA ASP A 29 5.14 17.20 -7.50
C ASP A 29 6.26 16.68 -6.57
N GLY A 30 7.46 17.24 -6.75
CA GLY A 30 8.63 16.86 -5.97
C GLY A 30 8.49 17.17 -4.49
N ALA A 31 7.96 18.34 -4.11
CA ALA A 31 7.79 18.70 -2.71
C ALA A 31 6.79 17.79 -2.00
N TRP A 32 5.69 17.46 -2.68
CA TRP A 32 4.68 16.55 -2.18
C TRP A 32 5.25 15.15 -1.94
N THR A 33 5.97 14.56 -2.91
CA THR A 33 6.56 13.23 -2.73
C THR A 33 7.63 13.19 -1.64
N VAL A 34 8.43 14.24 -1.48
CA VAL A 34 9.38 14.38 -0.36
C VAL A 34 8.65 14.35 0.98
N GLN A 35 7.52 15.06 1.10
CA GLN A 35 6.74 15.02 2.33
C GLN A 35 6.15 13.63 2.58
N GLN A 36 5.66 12.94 1.54
CA GLN A 36 5.18 11.55 1.67
C GLN A 36 6.29 10.59 2.12
N ALA A 37 7.53 10.78 1.64
CA ALA A 37 8.67 9.98 2.08
C ALA A 37 8.98 10.19 3.57
N ARG A 38 8.95 11.44 4.05
CA ARG A 38 9.16 11.75 5.48
C ARG A 38 8.08 11.14 6.35
N ASN A 39 6.82 11.27 5.93
CA ASN A 39 5.69 10.68 6.64
C ASN A 39 5.84 9.16 6.74
N LEU A 40 6.22 8.49 5.64
CA LEU A 40 6.48 7.05 5.66
C LEU A 40 7.57 6.66 6.67
N LEU A 41 8.70 7.37 6.69
CA LEU A 41 9.76 7.06 7.65
C LEU A 41 9.33 7.32 9.09
N MET A 42 8.52 8.34 9.32
CA MET A 42 7.94 8.63 10.64
C MET A 42 6.99 7.50 11.08
N ASP A 43 6.15 7.00 10.17
CA ASP A 43 5.22 5.90 10.43
C ASP A 43 5.96 4.57 10.67
N LEU A 44 7.06 4.33 9.96
CA LEU A 44 7.90 3.14 10.17
C LEU A 44 8.68 3.20 11.48
N GLY A 45 9.08 4.39 11.94
CA GLY A 45 9.91 4.56 13.13
C GLY A 45 11.16 3.68 13.08
N GLU A 46 11.41 2.93 14.16
CA GLU A 46 12.55 2.00 14.26
C GLU A 46 12.55 0.89 13.21
N ARG A 47 11.38 0.50 12.65
CA ARG A 47 11.30 -0.50 11.57
C ARG A 47 12.03 -0.03 10.31
N ALA A 48 12.23 1.28 10.13
CA ALA A 48 12.96 1.82 8.99
C ALA A 48 14.37 1.22 8.87
N ALA A 49 15.04 0.93 9.99
CA ALA A 49 16.38 0.33 10.03
C ALA A 49 16.43 -1.10 9.46
N GLY A 50 15.28 -1.78 9.36
CA GLY A 50 15.17 -3.11 8.75
C GLY A 50 15.20 -3.09 7.22
N PHE A 51 15.12 -1.93 6.57
CA PHE A 51 15.10 -1.81 5.12
C PHE A 51 16.45 -1.35 4.58
N GLY A 52 17.08 -2.16 3.73
CA GLY A 52 18.34 -1.78 3.07
C GLY A 52 18.15 -1.00 1.77
N PHE A 53 17.02 -1.20 1.09
CA PHE A 53 16.81 -0.70 -0.27
C PHE A 53 15.41 -0.17 -0.51
N LEU A 54 15.32 0.97 -1.21
CA LEU A 54 14.10 1.44 -1.85
C LEU A 54 14.26 1.31 -3.36
N VAL A 55 13.37 0.57 -4.00
CA VAL A 55 13.32 0.46 -5.46
C VAL A 55 12.22 1.34 -6.01
N ARG A 56 12.55 2.25 -6.94
CA ARG A 56 11.57 3.15 -7.57
C ARG A 56 11.78 3.31 -9.08
N ASP A 57 10.73 3.71 -9.78
CA ASP A 57 10.83 4.11 -11.19
C ASP A 57 11.57 5.46 -11.35
N ARG A 58 11.69 5.94 -12.58
CA ARG A 58 12.35 7.24 -12.90
C ARG A 58 11.36 8.39 -13.07
N ALA A 59 10.18 8.34 -12.48
CA ALA A 59 9.21 9.42 -12.62
C ALA A 59 9.78 10.74 -12.04
N GLY A 60 9.51 11.86 -12.73
CA GLY A 60 10.15 13.16 -12.47
C GLY A 60 9.86 13.74 -11.08
N GLN A 61 8.76 13.32 -10.45
CA GLN A 61 8.44 13.70 -9.07
C GLN A 61 9.41 13.09 -8.04
N PHE A 62 10.12 11.99 -8.35
CA PHE A 62 11.11 11.39 -7.46
C PHE A 62 12.48 12.06 -7.59
N THR A 63 12.57 13.25 -6.99
CA THR A 63 13.73 14.16 -7.03
C THR A 63 14.91 13.65 -6.20
N ALA A 64 16.06 14.34 -6.30
CA ALA A 64 17.20 14.07 -5.42
C ALA A 64 16.87 14.31 -3.93
N ALA A 65 16.01 15.28 -3.62
CA ALA A 65 15.54 15.52 -2.26
C ALA A 65 14.70 14.35 -1.72
N PHE A 66 13.92 13.69 -2.60
CA PHE A 66 13.19 12.47 -2.24
C PHE A 66 14.18 11.34 -1.92
N ASP A 67 15.17 11.13 -2.79
CA ASP A 67 16.20 10.10 -2.59
C ASP A 67 16.99 10.35 -1.28
N ALA A 68 17.27 11.62 -0.95
CA ALA A 68 18.00 12.01 0.25
C ALA A 68 17.28 11.71 1.57
N VAL A 69 15.93 11.73 1.59
CA VAL A 69 15.13 11.37 2.78
C VAL A 69 15.42 9.94 3.21
N PHE A 70 15.44 9.01 2.25
CA PHE A 70 15.74 7.60 2.52
C PHE A 70 17.22 7.35 2.82
N ALA A 71 18.11 8.04 2.11
CA ALA A 71 19.56 7.94 2.37
C ALA A 71 19.92 8.38 3.79
N ALA A 72 19.26 9.42 4.32
CA ALA A 72 19.43 9.87 5.71
C ALA A 72 19.00 8.81 6.76
N ALA A 73 18.11 7.90 6.37
CA ALA A 73 17.69 6.75 7.19
C ALA A 73 18.52 5.47 6.90
N GLY A 74 19.62 5.57 6.15
CA GLY A 74 20.47 4.42 5.79
C GLY A 74 19.90 3.54 4.67
N ILE A 75 18.82 3.95 4.01
CA ILE A 75 18.17 3.19 2.94
C ILE A 75 18.75 3.58 1.59
N THR A 76 19.31 2.60 0.85
CA THR A 76 19.87 2.83 -0.49
C THR A 76 18.77 2.91 -1.54
N VAL A 77 18.69 4.04 -2.26
CA VAL A 77 17.69 4.22 -3.32
C VAL A 77 18.20 3.69 -4.66
N VAL A 78 17.49 2.70 -5.22
CA VAL A 78 17.78 2.07 -6.49
C VAL A 78 16.74 2.47 -7.53
N LYS A 79 17.19 3.11 -8.62
CA LYS A 79 16.35 3.50 -9.75
C LYS A 79 16.25 2.32 -10.72
N ILE A 80 15.04 1.83 -10.98
CA ILE A 80 14.78 0.71 -11.90
C ILE A 80 15.48 0.97 -13.24
N PRO A 81 16.40 0.12 -13.74
CA PRO A 81 17.07 0.34 -15.01
C PRO A 81 16.10 0.50 -16.19
N PRO A 82 16.43 1.28 -17.23
CA PRO A 82 15.57 1.39 -18.40
C PRO A 82 15.32 0.00 -18.99
N ARG A 83 14.11 -0.27 -19.48
CA ARG A 83 13.73 -1.55 -20.09
C ARG A 83 13.82 -2.77 -19.15
N SER A 84 13.67 -2.57 -17.83
CA SER A 84 13.64 -3.64 -16.82
C SER A 84 12.28 -3.80 -16.13
N PRO A 85 11.22 -4.21 -16.86
CA PRO A 85 9.85 -4.25 -16.32
C PRO A 85 9.70 -5.24 -15.15
N LYS A 86 10.52 -6.29 -15.10
CA LYS A 86 10.48 -7.30 -14.03
C LYS A 86 10.73 -6.70 -12.64
N VAL A 87 11.52 -5.61 -12.56
CA VAL A 87 11.85 -4.97 -11.28
C VAL A 87 10.63 -4.24 -10.69
N ASN A 88 9.73 -3.74 -11.55
CA ASN A 88 8.49 -3.09 -11.14
C ASN A 88 7.31 -4.05 -11.01
N ALA A 89 7.50 -5.35 -11.27
CA ALA A 89 6.41 -6.29 -11.47
C ALA A 89 5.48 -6.40 -10.25
N PHE A 90 6.00 -6.22 -9.03
CA PHE A 90 5.19 -6.21 -7.81
C PHE A 90 4.26 -5.00 -7.74
N ALA A 91 4.78 -3.80 -8.01
CA ALA A 91 3.98 -2.58 -8.04
C ALA A 91 2.96 -2.61 -9.18
N GLU A 92 3.34 -3.06 -10.37
CA GLU A 92 2.42 -3.16 -11.52
C GLU A 92 1.31 -4.17 -11.29
N ARG A 93 1.65 -5.35 -10.76
CA ARG A 93 0.66 -6.35 -10.36
C ARG A 93 -0.28 -5.78 -9.31
N ARG A 94 0.25 -5.04 -8.34
CA ARG A 94 -0.55 -4.39 -7.29
C ARG A 94 -1.54 -3.38 -7.88
N ILE A 95 -1.09 -2.50 -8.77
CA ILE A 95 -1.93 -1.53 -9.46
C ILE A 95 -3.08 -2.24 -10.19
N ARG A 96 -2.77 -3.33 -10.91
CA ARG A 96 -3.77 -4.13 -11.61
C ARG A 96 -4.82 -4.72 -10.65
N THR A 97 -4.40 -5.24 -9.50
CA THR A 97 -5.31 -5.79 -8.49
C THR A 97 -6.23 -4.71 -7.91
N VAL A 98 -5.69 -3.54 -7.51
CA VAL A 98 -6.54 -2.44 -7.01
C VAL A 98 -7.57 -2.02 -8.06
N ARG A 99 -7.14 -1.92 -9.32
CA ARG A 99 -8.04 -1.54 -10.42
C ARG A 99 -9.21 -2.51 -10.57
N GLY A 100 -8.91 -3.79 -10.79
CA GLY A 100 -9.95 -4.79 -11.06
C GLY A 100 -10.89 -5.06 -9.88
N GLU A 101 -10.47 -4.78 -8.65
CA GLU A 101 -11.28 -5.03 -7.45
C GLU A 101 -12.00 -3.80 -6.91
N VAL A 102 -11.47 -2.60 -7.16
CA VAL A 102 -11.97 -1.36 -6.57
C VAL A 102 -12.34 -0.35 -7.65
N THR A 103 -11.34 0.23 -8.32
CA THR A 103 -11.58 1.45 -9.11
C THR A 103 -12.31 1.18 -10.42
N ASP A 104 -12.27 -0.06 -10.93
CA ASP A 104 -13.04 -0.46 -12.11
C ASP A 104 -14.50 -0.83 -11.74
N ARG A 105 -14.82 -0.94 -10.42
CA ARG A 105 -16.13 -1.34 -9.90
C ARG A 105 -16.88 -0.22 -9.16
N MET A 106 -16.23 0.92 -8.95
CA MET A 106 -16.76 2.02 -8.16
C MET A 106 -16.45 3.36 -8.81
N LEU A 107 -17.47 4.21 -8.95
CA LEU A 107 -17.28 5.58 -9.39
C LEU A 107 -16.65 6.42 -8.26
N ILE A 108 -15.47 6.95 -8.56
CA ILE A 108 -14.72 7.78 -7.61
C ILE A 108 -15.19 9.23 -7.71
N ALA A 109 -16.07 9.62 -6.77
CA ALA A 109 -16.60 10.97 -6.64
C ALA A 109 -15.57 12.10 -6.41
N GLY A 110 -14.32 11.79 -6.02
CA GLY A 110 -13.26 12.80 -5.85
C GLY A 110 -12.09 12.33 -4.99
N LEU A 111 -11.17 13.25 -4.69
CA LEU A 111 -9.94 12.98 -3.92
C LEU A 111 -10.22 12.36 -2.54
N ARG A 112 -11.12 12.97 -1.77
CA ARG A 112 -11.47 12.49 -0.42
C ARG A 112 -12.10 11.10 -0.47
N HIS A 113 -13.01 10.88 -1.42
CA HIS A 113 -13.64 9.58 -1.58
C HIS A 113 -12.62 8.50 -1.97
N LEU A 114 -11.72 8.80 -2.91
CA LEU A 114 -10.66 7.87 -3.28
C LEU A 114 -9.76 7.52 -2.10
N HIS A 115 -9.38 8.53 -1.31
CA HIS A 115 -8.56 8.32 -0.12
C HIS A 115 -9.25 7.37 0.86
N THR A 116 -10.51 7.63 1.24
CA THR A 116 -11.28 6.76 2.15
C THR A 116 -11.38 5.33 1.62
N VAL A 117 -11.72 5.17 0.34
CA VAL A 117 -11.84 3.87 -0.31
C VAL A 117 -10.51 3.11 -0.30
N LEU A 118 -9.40 3.77 -0.62
CA LEU A 118 -8.08 3.13 -0.63
C LEU A 118 -7.59 2.82 0.78
N SER A 119 -7.82 3.67 1.78
CA SER A 119 -7.48 3.39 3.18
C SER A 119 -8.24 2.16 3.68
N GLU A 120 -9.55 2.06 3.38
CA GLU A 120 -10.34 0.89 3.73
C GLU A 120 -9.87 -0.36 2.97
N TYR A 121 -9.52 -0.23 1.69
CA TYR A 121 -9.01 -1.37 0.93
C TYR A 121 -7.67 -1.86 1.46
N VAL A 122 -6.75 -0.95 1.79
CA VAL A 122 -5.40 -1.30 2.25
C VAL A 122 -5.45 -1.97 3.61
N ALA A 123 -6.25 -1.45 4.54
CA ALA A 123 -6.48 -2.12 5.82
C ALA A 123 -7.05 -3.54 5.62
N HIS A 124 -7.93 -3.74 4.64
CA HIS A 124 -8.41 -5.09 4.31
C HIS A 124 -7.29 -5.96 3.74
N TYR A 125 -6.51 -5.41 2.80
CA TYR A 125 -5.44 -6.10 2.10
C TYR A 125 -4.32 -6.55 3.05
N ASN A 126 -3.91 -5.69 3.98
CA ASN A 126 -2.82 -5.96 4.91
C ASN A 126 -3.24 -6.87 6.07
N GLN A 127 -4.49 -6.78 6.55
CA GLN A 127 -4.89 -7.49 7.76
C GLN A 127 -5.72 -8.76 7.52
N HIS A 128 -6.40 -8.89 6.38
CA HIS A 128 -7.39 -9.96 6.20
C HIS A 128 -7.26 -10.72 4.89
N ARG A 129 -6.68 -10.10 3.85
CA ARG A 129 -6.62 -10.73 2.53
C ARG A 129 -5.60 -11.88 2.54
N PRO A 130 -5.99 -13.10 2.12
CA PRO A 130 -5.05 -14.21 2.03
C PRO A 130 -4.12 -14.04 0.83
N HIS A 131 -2.82 -14.25 1.04
CA HIS A 131 -1.81 -14.24 -0.03
C HIS A 131 -1.20 -15.63 -0.22
N ARG A 132 -1.33 -16.21 -1.43
CA ARG A 132 -0.73 -17.52 -1.74
C ARG A 132 0.79 -17.56 -1.52
N ALA A 133 1.47 -16.46 -1.80
CA ALA A 133 2.92 -16.34 -1.58
C ALA A 133 3.31 -16.37 -0.09
N GLN A 134 2.34 -16.22 0.82
CA GLN A 134 2.51 -16.20 2.28
C GLN A 134 1.71 -17.32 2.94
N GLY A 135 1.48 -18.44 2.26
CA GLY A 135 0.73 -19.56 2.83
C GLY A 135 -0.71 -19.21 3.23
N LEU A 136 -1.36 -18.33 2.45
CA LEU A 136 -2.71 -17.79 2.68
C LEU A 136 -2.83 -16.86 3.90
N ARG A 137 -1.71 -16.40 4.45
CA ARG A 137 -1.72 -15.40 5.53
C ARG A 137 -1.75 -13.98 4.97
N PRO A 138 -2.37 -13.03 5.70
CA PRO A 138 -2.27 -11.60 5.40
C PRO A 138 -0.89 -11.02 5.80
N PRO A 139 -0.47 -9.87 5.24
CA PRO A 139 0.80 -9.22 5.58
C PRO A 139 1.00 -8.99 7.07
N ASP A 140 -0.03 -8.53 7.77
CA ASP A 140 0.00 -8.18 9.20
C ASP A 140 -0.27 -9.37 10.11
N HIS A 141 -0.20 -10.62 9.62
CA HIS A 141 -0.60 -11.77 10.41
C HIS A 141 0.20 -11.94 11.72
N ASP A 142 1.45 -11.49 11.75
CA ASP A 142 2.31 -11.53 12.94
C ASP A 142 1.95 -10.42 13.96
N ASP A 143 1.40 -9.30 13.48
CA ASP A 143 0.93 -8.18 14.31
C ASP A 143 -0.50 -8.41 14.82
N ILE A 144 -1.26 -9.32 14.20
CA ILE A 144 -2.56 -9.76 14.69
C ILE A 144 -2.31 -10.74 15.84
N THR A 145 -2.34 -10.21 17.07
CA THR A 145 -2.52 -11.03 18.27
C THR A 145 -3.78 -11.86 18.07
N THR A 146 -3.61 -13.11 17.63
CA THR A 146 -4.73 -14.02 17.50
C THR A 146 -5.15 -14.30 18.94
N ALA A 147 -6.24 -13.66 19.40
CA ALA A 147 -6.88 -14.08 20.63
C ALA A 147 -7.12 -15.59 20.44
N ALA A 148 -6.44 -16.41 21.25
CA ALA A 148 -6.52 -17.85 21.12
C ALA A 148 -8.01 -18.20 21.08
N VAL A 149 -8.48 -18.75 19.96
CA VAL A 149 -9.84 -19.25 19.87
C VAL A 149 -9.85 -20.49 20.76
N THR A 150 -10.14 -20.27 22.04
CA THR A 150 -10.12 -21.31 23.07
C THR A 150 -11.22 -22.34 22.85
N ASP A 151 -12.20 -22.03 22.00
CA ASP A 151 -13.32 -22.89 21.68
C ASP A 151 -13.85 -22.66 20.25
N MET A 152 -13.61 -23.62 19.36
CA MET A 152 -14.11 -23.59 17.98
C MET A 152 -15.63 -23.78 17.90
N THR A 153 -16.29 -24.26 18.96
CA THR A 153 -17.75 -24.46 18.97
C THR A 153 -18.53 -23.18 19.23
N THR A 154 -17.90 -22.15 19.80
CA THR A 154 -18.48 -20.81 20.03
C THR A 154 -17.92 -19.72 19.10
N ALA A 155 -16.93 -20.05 18.26
CA ALA A 155 -16.32 -19.15 17.29
C ALA A 155 -17.33 -18.72 16.20
N ARG A 156 -17.97 -17.57 16.41
CA ARG A 156 -18.97 -17.03 15.49
C ARG A 156 -18.32 -16.09 14.49
N ILE A 157 -18.11 -16.57 13.25
CA ILE A 157 -17.60 -15.74 12.14
C ILE A 157 -18.56 -14.58 11.90
N ARG A 158 -18.16 -13.36 12.28
CA ARG A 158 -18.89 -12.14 11.95
C ARG A 158 -18.33 -11.59 10.64
N ARG A 159 -19.20 -11.34 9.65
CA ARG A 159 -18.80 -10.74 8.37
C ARG A 159 -19.22 -9.28 8.33
N ARG A 160 -18.26 -8.37 8.14
CA ARG A 160 -18.55 -6.96 7.87
C ARG A 160 -18.36 -6.68 6.38
N ARG A 161 -19.33 -5.99 5.79
CA ARG A 161 -19.20 -5.44 4.43
C ARG A 161 -18.21 -4.28 4.48
N ALA A 162 -17.17 -4.36 3.68
CA ALA A 162 -16.20 -3.30 3.43
C ALA A 162 -16.33 -2.81 1.97
N LEU A 163 -15.96 -1.56 1.70
CA LEU A 163 -15.92 -0.98 0.35
C LEU A 163 -17.28 -1.06 -0.37
N GLY A 164 -18.36 -0.68 0.33
CA GLY A 164 -19.72 -0.79 -0.22
C GLY A 164 -20.20 -2.23 -0.47
N GLY A 165 -19.52 -3.24 0.11
CA GLY A 165 -19.82 -4.66 -0.07
C GLY A 165 -18.92 -5.39 -1.07
N LEU A 166 -17.95 -4.70 -1.68
CA LEU A 166 -16.97 -5.31 -2.58
C LEU A 166 -15.99 -6.25 -1.88
N CYS A 167 -15.80 -6.09 -0.57
CA CYS A 167 -15.00 -6.98 0.25
C CYS A 167 -15.78 -7.41 1.51
N GLN A 168 -15.59 -8.65 1.92
CA GLN A 168 -16.08 -9.16 3.20
C GLN A 168 -14.89 -9.37 4.13
N ARG A 169 -14.94 -8.80 5.34
CA ARG A 169 -13.94 -9.06 6.38
C ARG A 169 -14.51 -10.04 7.43
N PRO A 170 -13.83 -11.16 7.73
CA PRO A 170 -14.10 -11.94 8.94
C PRO A 170 -13.52 -11.22 10.18
N PHE A 171 -14.22 -11.28 11.30
CA PHE A 171 -13.68 -10.99 12.63
C PHE A 171 -13.12 -12.26 13.26
#